data_AF-A0A353BIX3-F1
#
_entry.id   AF-A0A353BIX3-F1
#
_cell.length_a   1.000
_cell.length_b   1.000
_cell.length_c   1.000
_cell.angle_alpha   90.00
_cell.angle_beta   90.00
_cell.angle_gamma   90.00
#
_symmetry.space_group_name_H-M   'P 1'
#
loop_
_entity.id
_entity.type
_entity.pdbx_description
1 polymer ?
#
loop_
_entity_poly.entity_id
_entity_poly.type
_entity_poly.pdbx_seq_one_letter_code
_entity_poly.pdbx_strand_id
1 'polypeptide(L)' 'MPARTVRIKFSVLSPLARVPAYATARAAGMDLCAAVEKPIRLKPGKFLLVPTGLAVEIPR' A
#
# COMPACT_ATOMS: atom_id res chain seq x y z
N MET A 1 26.89 0.00 8.90
CA MET A 1 26.53 -0.86 7.76
C MET A 1 25.99 0.02 6.65
N PRO A 2 26.48 -0.04 5.41
CA PRO A 2 25.89 0.74 4.33
C PRO A 2 24.45 0.26 4.07
N ALA A 3 23.51 1.19 3.96
CA ALA A 3 22.13 0.87 3.62
C ALA A 3 22.09 0.32 2.18
N ARG A 4 21.61 -0.91 2.01
CA ARG A 4 21.39 -1.50 0.69
C ARG A 4 20.09 -0.93 0.12
N THR A 5 20.18 -0.18 -0.98
CA THR A 5 18.99 0.26 -1.72
C THR A 5 18.40 -0.92 -2.47
N VAL A 6 17.10 -1.15 -2.30
CA VAL A 6 16.34 -2.19 -3.00
C VAL A 6 15.21 -1.54 -3.80
N ARG A 7 15.01 -1.96 -5.04
CA ARG A 7 13.91 -1.49 -5.89
C ARG A 7 12.71 -2.40 -5.69
N ILE A 8 11.55 -1.81 -5.37
CA ILE A 8 10.26 -2.49 -5.29
C ILE A 8 9.43 -2.07 -6.50
N LYS A 9 8.83 -3.03 -7.20
CA LYS A 9 7.95 -2.76 -8.33
C LYS A 9 6.49 -2.86 -7.90
N PHE A 10 5.71 -1.85 -8.28
CA PHE A 10 4.27 -1.81 -8.10
C PHE A 10 3.59 -1.89 -9.47
N SER A 11 2.58 -2.75 -9.58
CA SER A 11 1.68 -2.81 -10.74
C SER A 11 0.32 -2.24 -10.32
N VAL A 12 -0.13 -1.20 -11.01
CA VAL A 12 -1.43 -0.56 -10.76
C VAL A 12 -2.52 -1.39 -11.44
N LEU A 13 -3.46 -1.90 -10.65
CA LEU A 13 -4.55 -2.77 -11.11
C LEU A 13 -5.91 -2.06 -11.14
N SER A 14 -6.02 -0.91 -10.49
CA SER A 14 -7.25 -0.12 -10.40
C SER A 14 -6.94 1.37 -10.61
N PRO A 15 -7.82 2.14 -11.28
CA PRO A 15 -7.68 3.59 -11.40
C PRO A 15 -7.78 4.32 -10.05
N LEU A 16 -8.31 3.67 -9.01
CA LEU A 16 -8.42 4.21 -7.66
C LEU A 16 -7.16 3.96 -6.81
N ALA A 17 -6.20 3.21 -7.33
CA ALA A 17 -4.99 2.87 -6.59
C ALA A 17 -4.08 4.10 -6.42
N ARG A 18 -3.40 4.17 -5.28
CA ARG A 18 -2.39 5.19 -5.00
C ARG A 18 -1.04 4.52 -4.79
N VAL A 19 -0.06 4.87 -5.61
CA VAL A 19 1.31 4.32 -5.48
C VAL A 19 1.90 4.79 -4.15
N PRO A 20 2.39 3.88 -3.28
CA PRO A 20 2.92 4.24 -1.98
C PRO A 20 4.21 5.07 -2.08
N ALA A 21 4.42 5.96 -1.12
CA ALA A 21 5.64 6.73 -0.96
C ALA A 21 5.99 6.86 0.53
N TYR A 22 7.28 7.04 0.83
CA TYR A 22 7.71 7.30 2.19
C TYR A 22 7.30 8.72 2.59
N ALA A 23 6.58 8.85 3.71
CA ALA A 23 6.13 10.14 4.21
C ALA A 23 7.28 11.04 4.69
N THR A 24 8.37 10.44 5.19
CA THR A 24 9.57 11.15 5.65
C THR A 24 10.82 10.37 5.29
N ALA A 25 11.99 11.03 5.30
CA ALA A 25 13.27 10.43 4.91
C ALA A 25 13.70 9.22 5.78
N ARG A 26 13.14 9.07 6.99
CA ARG A 26 13.46 7.98 7.93
C ARG A 26 12.27 7.07 8.23
N ALA A 27 11.19 7.18 7.45
CA ALA A 27 10.06 6.28 7.59
C ALA A 27 10.50 4.84 7.29
N ALA A 28 10.12 3.91 8.17
CA ALA A 28 10.45 2.49 8.02
C ALA A 28 9.59 1.78 6.94
N GLY A 29 8.46 2.37 6.56
CA GLY A 29 7.53 1.83 5.58
C GLY A 29 6.74 2.91 4.85
N MET A 30 5.92 2.48 3.90
CA MET A 30 5.03 3.32 3.12
C MET A 30 3.58 2.95 3.41
N ASP A 31 2.70 3.95 3.42
CA ASP A 31 1.28 3.72 3.66
C ASP A 31 0.58 3.12 2.43
N LEU A 32 -0.30 2.14 2.67
CA LEU A 32 -1.22 1.63 1.66
C LEU A 32 -2.56 2.32 1.79
N CYS A 33 -3.15 2.76 0.68
CA CYS A 33 -4.46 3.39 0.67
C CYS A 33 -5.54 2.40 0.19
N ALA A 34 -6.75 2.54 0.73
CA ALA A 34 -7.92 1.84 0.24
C ALA A 34 -8.31 2.37 -1.16
N ALA A 35 -8.35 1.49 -2.15
CA ALA A 35 -8.80 1.78 -3.51
C ALA A 35 -10.31 1.51 -3.61
N VAL A 36 -11.11 2.36 -2.98
CA VAL A 36 -12.57 2.23 -2.88
C VAL A 36 -13.24 3.54 -3.31
N GLU A 37 -14.34 3.45 -4.06
CA GLU A 37 -15.06 4.63 -4.56
C GLU A 37 -15.82 5.37 -3.46
N LYS A 38 -16.28 4.62 -2.44
CA LYS A 38 -17.13 5.13 -1.37
C LYS A 38 -16.60 4.66 -0.02
N PRO A 39 -16.83 5.43 1.07
CA PRO A 39 -16.45 5.01 2.41
C PRO A 39 -17.09 3.68 2.81
N ILE A 40 -16.31 2.82 3.45
CA ILE A 40 -16.79 1.56 4.01
C ILE A 40 -17.04 1.74 5.51
N ARG A 41 -18.23 1.38 6.00
CA ARG A 41 -18.53 1.33 7.44
C ARG A 41 -18.27 -0.08 7.96
N LEU A 42 -17.26 -0.24 8.82
CA LEU A 42 -16.97 -1.50 9.50
C LEU A 42 -17.68 -1.53 10.86
N LYS A 43 -18.53 -2.53 11.10
CA LYS A 43 -19.22 -2.72 12.38
C LYS A 43 -18.27 -3.28 13.45
N PRO A 44 -18.50 -3.02 14.75
CA PRO A 44 -17.70 -3.61 15.83
C PRO A 44 -17.59 -5.13 15.73
N GLY A 45 -16.39 -5.67 15.97
CA GLY A 45 -16.11 -7.10 15.92
C GLY A 45 -16.13 -7.73 14.52
N LYS A 46 -16.23 -6.94 13.45
CA LYS A 46 -16.17 -7.45 12.07
C LYS A 46 -14.79 -7.24 11.45
N PHE A 47 -14.45 -8.12 10.51
CA PHE A 47 -13.27 -8.02 9.67
C PHE A 47 -13.69 -7.84 8.21
N LEU A 48 -12.86 -7.16 7.43
CA LEU A 48 -13.08 -6.95 6.00
C LEU A 48 -11.73 -6.91 5.27
N LEU A 49 -11.68 -7.49 4.09
CA LEU A 49 -10.59 -7.30 3.14
C LEU A 49 -10.82 -5.99 2.39
N VAL A 50 -9.89 -5.04 2.53
CA VAL A 50 -9.94 -3.75 1.84
C VAL A 50 -8.96 -3.77 0.67
N PRO A 51 -9.41 -3.57 -0.58
CA PRO A 51 -8.52 -3.60 -1.73
C PRO A 51 -7.61 -2.36 -1.75
N THR A 52 -6.34 -2.56 -2.11
CA THR A 52 -5.38 -1.48 -2.35
C THR A 52 -5.27 -1.11 -3.83
N GLY A 53 -5.76 -1.97 -4.73
CA GLY A 53 -5.66 -1.79 -6.18
C GLY A 53 -4.23 -1.96 -6.73
N LEU A 54 -3.33 -2.57 -5.95
CA LEU A 54 -1.92 -2.75 -6.31
C LEU A 54 -1.52 -4.22 -6.23
N ALA A 55 -0.65 -4.64 -7.13
CA ALA A 55 0.22 -5.81 -6.93
C ALA A 55 1.66 -5.34 -6.66
N VAL A 56 2.38 -6.09 -5.82
CA VAL A 56 3.75 -5.76 -5.40
C VAL A 56 4.68 -6.93 -5.70
N GLU A 57 5.80 -6.66 -6.35
CA GLU A 57 6.89 -7.61 -6.53
C GLU A 57 7.87 -7.48 -5.37
N ILE A 58 7.90 -8.49 -4.48
CA ILE A 58 8.79 -8.51 -3.33
C ILE A 58 10.13 -9.15 -3.74
N PRO A 59 11.26 -8.44 -3.56
CA PRO A 59 12.59 -8.95 -3.87
C PRO A 59 12.96 -10.10 -2.93
N ARG A 60 13.72 -11.06 -3.44
CA ARG A 60 14.23 -12.20 -2.67
C ARG A 60 15.33 -11.81 -1.69
#